data_AF-A0A2V7CK10-F1
#
_entry.id   AF-A0A2V7CK10-F1
#
_cell.length_a   1.000
_cell.length_b   1.000
_cell.length_c   1.000
_cell.angle_alpha   90.00
_cell.angle_beta   90.00
_cell.angle_gamma   90.00
#
_symmetry.space_group_name_H-M   'P 1'
#
loop_
_entity.id
_entity.type
_entity.pdbx_description
1 polymer ?
#
loop_
_entity_poly.entity_id
_entity_poly.type
_entity_poly.pdbx_seq_one_letter_code
_entity_poly.pdbx_strand_id
1 'polypeptide(L)' 'MDIEEYRENRFLRLRFRSDLTTGSMRWTLLFFYSSSYVVTVAHVGTPENSEEGIAGLEVIARSFRFE' A
#
# COMPACT_ATOMS: atom_id res chain seq x y z
N MET A 1 6.70 -5.27 10.20
CA MET A 1 5.60 -5.65 9.29
C MET A 1 4.36 -5.48 10.12
N ASP A 2 3.59 -4.43 9.84
CA ASP A 2 2.44 -4.07 10.64
C ASP A 2 1.19 -4.54 9.90
N ILE A 3 0.43 -5.43 10.54
CA ILE A 3 -0.87 -5.89 10.03
C ILE A 3 -1.92 -4.99 10.70
N GLU A 4 -2.48 -4.07 9.94
CA GLU A 4 -3.61 -3.26 10.40
C GLU A 4 -4.91 -3.79 9.82
N GLU A 5 -5.87 -4.11 10.69
CA GLU A 5 -7.20 -4.56 10.29
C GLU A 5 -8.16 -3.36 10.20
N TYR A 6 -8.74 -3.14 9.02
CA TYR A 6 -9.79 -2.14 8.81
C TYR A 6 -11.06 -2.83 8.29
N ARG A 7 -11.98 -3.16 9.22
CA ARG A 7 -13.29 -3.78 8.93
C ARG A 7 -13.18 -5.14 8.19
N GLU A 8 -14.27 -5.59 7.56
CA GLU A 8 -14.40 -6.90 6.87
C GLU A 8 -13.35 -7.18 5.78
N ASN A 9 -12.61 -6.15 5.35
CA ASN A 9 -11.53 -6.30 4.38
C ASN A 9 -10.19 -6.50 5.11
N ARG A 10 -9.71 -7.75 5.13
CA ARG A 10 -8.35 -8.06 5.57
C ARG A 10 -7.38 -7.48 4.55
N PHE A 11 -6.57 -6.51 4.97
CA PHE A 11 -5.48 -6.01 4.14
C PHE A 11 -4.13 -6.04 4.87
N LEU A 12 -3.06 -6.18 4.08
CA LEU A 12 -1.68 -6.07 4.56
C LEU A 12 -1.07 -4.78 4.02
N ARG A 13 -0.47 -3.96 4.90
CA ARG A 13 0.33 -2.81 4.48
C ARG A 13 1.82 -3.14 4.58
N LEU A 14 2.53 -3.06 3.46
CA LEU A 14 3.98 -3.25 3.42
C LEU A 14 4.67 -1.96 3.00
N ARG A 15 5.62 -1.51 3.81
CA ARG A 15 6.44 -0.32 3.52
C ARG A 15 7.90 -0.72 3.47
N PHE A 16 8.59 -0.38 2.38
CA PHE A 16 10.01 -0.64 2.23
C PHE A 16 10.67 0.36 1.29
N ARG A 17 11.99 0.44 1.39
CA ARG A 17 12.85 1.22 0.50
C ARG A 17 13.60 0.24 -0.40
N SER A 18 13.63 0.51 -1.69
CA SER A 18 14.46 -0.20 -2.67
C SER A 18 15.55 0.75 -3.17
N ASP A 19 16.81 0.42 -2.90
CA ASP A 19 17.93 1.13 -3.49
C ASP A 19 18.22 0.55 -4.88
N LEU A 20 18.07 1.37 -5.92
CA LEU A 20 18.43 1.04 -7.29
C LEU A 20 19.63 1.88 -7.72
N THR A 21 20.31 1.45 -8.78
CA THR A 21 21.47 2.17 -9.34
C THR A 21 21.15 3.62 -9.73
N THR A 22 19.89 3.92 -10.04
CA THR A 22 19.42 5.25 -10.44
C THR A 22 18.85 6.08 -9.27
N GLY A 23 18.85 5.54 -8.04
CA GLY A 23 18.31 6.21 -6.86
C GLY A 23 17.50 5.30 -5.95
N SER A 24 17.08 5.85 -4.81
CA SER A 24 16.27 5.14 -3.82
C SER A 24 14.79 5.40 -4.05
N MET A 25 13.99 4.35 -4.21
CA MET A 25 12.54 4.45 -4.22
C MET A 25 11.92 3.96 -2.92
N ARG A 26 10.87 4.65 -2.46
CA ARG A 26 10.00 4.19 -1.38
C ARG A 26 8.76 3.54 -1.96
N TRP A 27 8.40 2.41 -1.38
CA TRP A 27 7.24 1.61 -1.73
C TRP A 27 6.31 1.54 -0.55
N THR A 28 5.03 1.81 -0.79
CA THR A 28 3.93 1.50 0.13
C THR A 28 2.93 0.64 -0.63
N LEU A 29 2.77 -0.60 -0.21
CA LEU A 29 1.85 -1.57 -0.80
C LEU A 29 0.67 -1.82 0.14
N LEU A 30 -0.52 -1.87 -0.41
CA LEU A 30 -1.74 -2.34 0.24
C LEU A 30 -2.26 -3.57 -0.49
N PHE A 31 -2.34 -4.69 0.21
CA PHE A 31 -2.84 -5.96 -0.35
C PHE A 31 -4.22 -6.26 0.21
N PHE A 32 -5.22 -6.38 -0.65
CA PHE A 32 -6.56 -6.81 -0.30
C PHE A 32 -6.74 -8.28 -0.66
N TYR A 33 -7.13 -9.08 0.32
CA TYR A 33 -7.30 -10.52 0.15
C TYR A 33 -8.79 -10.87 0.20
N SER A 34 -9.25 -11.62 -0.79
CA SER A 34 -10.51 -12.38 -0.72
C SER A 34 -10.22 -13.88 -0.83
N SER A 35 -11.25 -14.71 -0.76
CA SER A 35 -11.11 -16.16 -1.01
C SER A 35 -10.72 -16.49 -2.45
N SER A 36 -10.95 -15.56 -3.40
CA SER A 36 -10.85 -15.81 -4.84
C SER A 36 -9.81 -14.94 -5.54
N TYR A 37 -9.39 -13.83 -4.94
CA TYR A 37 -8.48 -12.88 -5.57
C TYR A 37 -7.63 -12.11 -4.56
N VAL A 38 -6.51 -11.59 -5.06
CA VAL A 38 -5.65 -10.64 -4.35
C VAL A 38 -5.54 -9.38 -5.20
N VAL A 39 -5.90 -8.24 -4.62
CA VAL A 39 -5.71 -6.93 -5.26
C VAL A 39 -4.58 -6.20 -4.55
N THR A 40 -3.58 -5.75 -5.30
CA THR A 40 -2.45 -5.00 -4.75
C THR A 40 -2.48 -3.57 -5.27
N VAL A 41 -2.41 -2.60 -4.37
CA VAL A 41 -2.31 -1.18 -4.69
C VAL A 41 -0.95 -0.68 -4.21
N ALA A 42 -0.18 -0.09 -5.12
CA ALA A 42 1.17 0.37 -4.85
C ALA A 42 1.29 1.88 -5.00
N HIS A 43 1.84 2.54 -3.99
CA HIS A 43 2.39 3.88 -4.09
C HIS A 43 3.92 3.79 -4.13
N VAL A 44 4.51 4.31 -5.20
CA VAL A 44 5.96 4.22 -5.45
C VAL A 44 6.48 5.60 -5.84
N GLY A 45 7.55 6.04 -5.20
CA GLY A 45 8.18 7.30 -5.56
C GLY A 45 9.43 7.62 -4.73
N THR A 46 9.93 8.83 -4.91
CA THR A 46 11.06 9.40 -4.16
C THR A 46 10.58 10.57 -3.30
N PRO A 47 9.66 10.35 -2.34
CA PRO A 47 9.04 11.45 -1.63
C PRO A 47 10.05 12.13 -0.70
N GLU A 48 9.91 13.45 -0.53
CA GLU A 48 10.72 14.21 0.40
C GLU A 48 10.37 13.83 1.85
N ASN A 49 9.11 13.46 2.09
CA ASN A 49 8.60 12.97 3.38
C ASN A 49 8.19 11.48 3.30
N SER A 50 8.50 10.69 4.33
CA SER A 50 8.14 9.27 4.37
C SER A 50 6.63 8.99 4.31
N GLU A 51 5.82 9.92 4.80
CA GLU A 51 4.36 9.81 4.88
C GLU A 51 3.64 10.43 3.68
N GLU A 52 4.37 11.04 2.76
CA GLU A 52 3.79 11.68 1.58
C GLU A 52 2.98 10.68 0.75
N GLY A 53 1.78 11.09 0.32
CA GLY A 53 0.90 10.27 -0.51
C GLY A 53 0.19 9.11 0.20
N ILE A 54 0.53 8.78 1.45
CA ILE A 54 -0.07 7.64 2.17
C ILE A 54 -1.55 7.86 2.44
N ALA A 55 -1.94 9.04 2.91
CA ALA A 55 -3.36 9.35 3.15
C ALA A 55 -4.19 9.23 1.85
N GLY A 56 -3.64 9.67 0.72
CA GLY A 56 -4.28 9.51 -0.60
C GLY A 56 -4.42 8.05 -1.01
N LEU A 57 -3.35 7.27 -0.83
CA LEU A 57 -3.36 5.83 -1.06
C LEU A 57 -4.42 5.12 -0.21
N GLU A 58 -4.55 5.48 1.07
CA GLU A 58 -5.56 4.92 1.98
C GLU A 58 -6.99 5.29 1.57
N VAL A 59 -7.22 6.50 1.06
CA VAL A 59 -8.52 6.90 0.51
C VAL A 59 -8.88 6.08 -0.73
N ILE A 60 -7.94 5.89 -1.65
CA ILE A 60 -8.12 5.04 -2.85
C ILE A 60 -8.39 3.59 -2.42
N ALA A 61 -7.62 3.09 -1.46
CA ALA A 61 -7.80 1.77 -0.87
C ALA A 61 -9.22 1.56 -0.30
N ARG A 62 -9.76 2.54 0.42
CA ARG A 62 -11.10 2.47 1.02
C ARG A 62 -12.23 2.63 -0.01
N SER A 63 -11.94 3.11 -1.21
CA SER A 63 -12.94 3.26 -2.26
C SER A 63 -13.23 1.95 -2.99
N PHE A 64 -12.34 0.97 -2.92
CA PHE A 64 -12.59 -0.34 -3.50
C PHE A 64 -13.82 -1.00 -2.87
N ARG A 65 -14.62 -1.64 -3.73
CA ARG A 65 -15.77 -2.46 -3.37
C ARG A 65 -15.47 -3.84 -3.93
N PHE A 66 -15.13 -4.74 -3.01
CA PHE A 66 -14.83 -6.14 -3.30
C PHE A 66 -16.13 -6.91 -3.08
N GLU A 67 -16.65 -7.52 -4.14
CA GLU A 67 -17.80 -8.45 -4.10
C GLU A 67 -17.36 -9.83 -3.63
#